data_AF-A0AAC9LGZ6-F1
#
_entry.id   AF-A0AAC9LGZ6-F1
#
_cell.length_a   1.000
_cell.length_b   1.000
_cell.length_c   1.000
_cell.angle_alpha   90.00
_cell.angle_beta   90.00
_cell.angle_gamma   90.00
#
_symmetry.space_group_name_H-M   'P 1'
#
loop_
_entity.id
_entity.type
_entity.pdbx_description
1 polymer ?
#
loop_
_entity_poly.entity_id
_entity_poly.type
_entity_poly.pdbx_seq_one_letter_code
_entity_poly.pdbx_strand_id
1 'polypeptide(L)'
;MSVAEVIAQLRQAYALITEARQATRQADAAITDGADVFAAATLGSTQPEVEQINHLAARSAEEVRAAHALLGGAQEIVDGYCHHLAGHGIGEGGPPVSVSPSTDDTTTRPPPATGPPPTADEHTDPQIRYAEEIAELRRRGAAVKPHDVVRAERLDDGRITWIERGDEDGGLDHILSPKRIRDFEGVRIPREKIQDLLFVAIRNGTVVGHCGTDRPVYEVEYLGERRRVAVSTTSEWKIYGANPVSRKQKIRRALHRK
;
A
#
# COMPACT_ATOMS: atom_id res chain seq x y z
N MET A 1 -2.05 17.98 -9.82
CA MET A 1 -3.10 17.30 -10.59
C MET A 1 -4.43 17.91 -10.17
N SER A 2 -5.27 18.35 -11.11
CA SER A 2 -6.58 18.91 -10.80
C SER A 2 -7.58 17.80 -10.45
N VAL A 3 -8.65 18.13 -9.74
CA VAL A 3 -9.73 17.17 -9.43
C VAL A 3 -10.32 16.56 -10.70
N ALA A 4 -10.41 17.36 -11.78
CA ALA A 4 -10.88 16.89 -13.09
C ALA A 4 -9.95 15.84 -13.72
N GLU A 5 -8.63 16.02 -13.59
CA GLU A 5 -7.63 15.06 -14.08
C GLU A 5 -7.70 13.75 -13.29
N VAL A 6 -7.88 13.80 -11.98
CA VAL A 6 -8.04 12.61 -11.13
C VAL A 6 -9.29 11.83 -11.52
N ILE A 7 -10.43 12.51 -11.70
CA ILE A 7 -11.68 11.87 -12.15
C ILE A 7 -11.51 11.24 -13.54
N ALA A 8 -10.82 11.90 -14.46
CA ALA A 8 -10.56 11.34 -15.79
C ALA A 8 -9.67 10.08 -15.72
N GLN A 9 -8.64 10.07 -14.87
CA GLN A 9 -7.79 8.90 -14.66
C GLN A 9 -8.56 7.75 -14.01
N LEU A 10 -9.43 8.03 -13.04
CA LEU A 10 -10.27 7.01 -12.41
C LEU A 10 -11.26 6.39 -13.40
N ARG A 11 -11.85 7.19 -14.30
CA ARG A 11 -12.69 6.68 -15.39
C ARG A 11 -11.90 5.79 -16.35
N GLN A 12 -10.68 6.19 -16.68
CA GLN A 12 -9.79 5.38 -17.53
C GLN A 12 -9.43 4.06 -16.84
N ALA A 13 -9.09 4.08 -15.56
CA ALA A 13 -8.81 2.88 -14.78
C ALA A 13 -10.02 1.95 -14.71
N TYR A 14 -11.22 2.50 -14.48
CA TYR A 14 -12.47 1.73 -14.47
C TYR A 14 -12.73 1.03 -15.82
N ALA A 15 -12.49 1.73 -16.93
CA ALA A 15 -12.63 1.17 -18.27
C ALA A 15 -11.66 -0.01 -18.50
N LEU A 16 -10.39 0.14 -18.11
CA LEU A 16 -9.38 -0.93 -18.23
C LEU A 16 -9.72 -2.15 -17.34
N ILE A 17 -10.22 -1.91 -16.12
CA ILE A 17 -10.66 -3.01 -15.24
C ILE A 17 -11.87 -3.72 -15.83
N THR A 18 -12.78 -2.99 -16.49
CA THR A 18 -13.93 -3.57 -17.20
C THR A 18 -13.47 -4.49 -18.33
N GLU A 19 -12.51 -4.04 -19.14
CA GLU A 19 -11.91 -4.83 -20.22
C GLU A 19 -11.22 -6.09 -19.67
N ALA A 20 -10.43 -5.95 -18.60
CA ALA A 20 -9.78 -7.09 -17.94
C ALA A 20 -10.79 -8.10 -17.37
N ARG A 21 -11.93 -7.62 -16.84
CA ARG A 21 -13.04 -8.48 -16.38
C ARG A 21 -13.70 -9.24 -17.52
N GLN A 22 -13.84 -8.61 -18.68
CA GLN A 22 -14.35 -9.29 -19.86
C GLN A 22 -13.36 -10.35 -20.36
N ALA A 23 -12.07 -10.02 -20.41
CA ALA A 23 -11.02 -10.96 -20.79
C ALA A 23 -10.94 -12.18 -19.85
N THR A 24 -11.06 -11.98 -18.53
CA THR A 24 -11.10 -13.09 -17.57
C THR A 24 -12.32 -13.99 -17.75
N ARG A 25 -13.50 -13.44 -18.08
CA ARG A 25 -14.67 -14.27 -18.42
C ARG A 25 -14.46 -15.08 -19.69
N GLN A 26 -13.86 -14.47 -20.73
CA GLN A 26 -13.54 -15.16 -21.97
C GLN A 26 -12.53 -16.29 -21.72
N ALA A 27 -11.52 -16.07 -20.87
CA ALA A 27 -10.55 -17.08 -20.49
C ALA A 27 -11.17 -18.24 -19.71
N ASP A 28 -12.04 -17.96 -18.71
CA ASP A 28 -12.74 -19.01 -17.94
C ASP A 28 -13.62 -19.88 -18.84
N ALA A 29 -14.35 -19.25 -19.78
CA ALA A 29 -15.13 -19.97 -20.77
C ALA A 29 -14.25 -20.86 -21.67
N ALA A 30 -13.15 -20.31 -22.21
CA ALA A 30 -12.25 -21.07 -23.07
C ALA A 30 -11.57 -22.25 -22.34
N ILE A 31 -11.20 -22.08 -21.07
CA ILE A 31 -10.64 -23.15 -20.24
C ILE A 31 -11.68 -24.23 -20.00
N THR A 32 -12.92 -23.85 -19.66
CA THR A 32 -14.01 -24.78 -19.39
C THR A 32 -14.38 -25.57 -20.65
N ASP A 33 -14.61 -24.89 -21.77
CA ASP A 33 -14.91 -25.53 -23.06
C ASP A 33 -13.78 -26.47 -23.49
N GLY A 34 -12.53 -26.03 -23.34
CA GLY A 34 -11.36 -26.85 -23.65
C GLY A 34 -11.25 -28.09 -22.76
N ALA A 35 -11.55 -27.95 -21.47
CA ALA A 35 -11.57 -29.06 -20.52
C ALA A 35 -12.67 -30.07 -20.86
N ASP A 36 -13.86 -29.62 -21.23
CA ASP A 36 -14.97 -30.48 -21.63
C ASP A 36 -14.65 -31.26 -22.91
N VAL A 37 -14.08 -30.60 -23.92
CA VAL A 37 -13.62 -31.25 -25.15
C VAL A 37 -12.54 -32.30 -24.85
N PHE A 38 -11.56 -31.96 -24.01
CA PHE A 38 -10.49 -32.87 -23.61
C PHE A 38 -11.02 -34.08 -22.83
N ALA A 39 -11.93 -33.86 -21.88
CA ALA A 39 -12.56 -34.92 -21.08
C ALA A 39 -13.38 -35.87 -21.98
N ALA A 40 -14.15 -35.34 -22.93
CA ALA A 40 -14.88 -36.15 -23.89
C ALA A 40 -13.95 -36.99 -24.78
N ALA A 41 -12.83 -36.41 -25.23
CA ALA A 41 -11.85 -37.11 -26.08
C ALA A 41 -11.03 -38.18 -25.33
N THR A 42 -10.92 -38.06 -24.00
CA THR A 42 -10.12 -38.96 -23.15
C THR A 42 -10.97 -39.88 -22.28
N LEU A 43 -12.26 -40.01 -22.60
CA LEU A 43 -13.20 -40.86 -21.87
C LEU A 43 -12.69 -42.31 -21.78
N GLY A 44 -12.51 -42.81 -20.56
CA GLY A 44 -12.02 -44.17 -20.29
C GLY A 44 -10.49 -44.32 -20.34
N SER A 45 -9.74 -43.24 -20.57
CA SER A 45 -8.28 -43.26 -20.45
C SER A 45 -7.85 -43.44 -19.01
N THR A 46 -6.83 -44.28 -18.79
CA THR A 46 -6.19 -44.51 -17.48
C THR A 46 -4.80 -43.87 -17.39
N GLN A 47 -4.43 -43.05 -18.38
CA GLN A 47 -3.13 -42.38 -18.40
C GLN A 47 -3.07 -41.27 -17.33
N PRO A 48 -2.01 -41.22 -16.50
CA PRO A 48 -1.88 -40.21 -15.45
C PRO A 48 -1.83 -38.78 -16.00
N GLU A 49 -1.38 -38.59 -17.24
CA GLU A 49 -1.35 -37.30 -17.92
C GLU A 49 -2.76 -36.70 -18.12
N VAL A 50 -3.77 -37.55 -18.33
CA VAL A 50 -5.17 -37.11 -18.48
C VAL A 50 -5.68 -36.53 -17.16
N GLU A 51 -5.43 -37.23 -16.05
CA GLU A 51 -5.78 -36.74 -14.71
C GLU A 51 -5.04 -35.44 -14.37
N GLN A 52 -3.75 -35.36 -14.71
CA GLN A 52 -2.94 -34.17 -14.48
C GLN A 52 -3.45 -32.96 -15.28
N ILE A 53 -3.81 -33.14 -16.55
CA ILE A 53 -4.36 -32.07 -17.40
C ILE A 53 -5.71 -31.59 -16.87
N ASN A 54 -6.60 -32.51 -16.48
CA ASN A 54 -7.90 -32.17 -15.90
C ASN A 54 -7.75 -31.36 -14.59
N HIS A 55 -6.83 -31.78 -13.71
CA HIS A 55 -6.53 -31.06 -12.49
C HIS A 55 -5.95 -29.66 -12.78
N LEU A 56 -5.06 -29.54 -13.76
CA LEU A 56 -4.48 -28.25 -14.16
C LEU A 56 -5.55 -27.31 -14.74
N ALA A 57 -6.46 -27.81 -15.57
CA ALA A 57 -7.56 -27.04 -16.13
C ALA A 57 -8.50 -26.52 -15.04
N ALA A 58 -8.87 -27.39 -14.07
CA ALA A 58 -9.71 -27.02 -12.94
C ALA A 58 -9.08 -25.91 -12.10
N ARG A 59 -7.79 -26.04 -11.75
CA ARG A 59 -7.05 -25.02 -11.00
C ARG A 59 -6.93 -23.71 -11.78
N SER A 60 -6.66 -23.79 -13.08
CA SER A 60 -6.55 -22.60 -13.93
C SER A 60 -7.87 -21.84 -13.99
N ALA A 61 -9.00 -22.53 -14.11
CA ALA A 61 -10.33 -21.92 -14.08
C ALA A 61 -10.64 -21.26 -12.72
N GLU A 62 -10.26 -21.90 -11.61
CA GLU A 62 -10.41 -21.33 -10.27
C GLU A 62 -9.59 -20.03 -10.11
N GLU A 63 -8.33 -20.03 -10.53
CA GLU A 63 -7.46 -18.84 -10.48
C GLU A 63 -8.01 -17.69 -11.35
N VAL A 64 -8.51 -17.99 -12.55
CA VAL A 64 -9.14 -16.99 -13.42
C VAL A 64 -10.43 -16.43 -12.81
N ARG A 65 -11.26 -17.25 -12.18
CA ARG A 65 -12.47 -16.81 -11.47
C ARG A 65 -12.14 -15.96 -10.24
N ALA A 66 -11.09 -16.31 -9.50
CA ALA A 66 -10.60 -15.50 -8.39
C ALA A 66 -10.11 -14.12 -8.87
N ALA A 67 -9.34 -14.08 -9.96
CA ALA A 67 -8.92 -12.83 -10.59
C ALA A 67 -10.12 -11.99 -11.05
N HIS A 68 -11.13 -12.62 -11.67
CA HIS A 68 -12.37 -11.95 -12.05
C HIS A 68 -13.05 -11.29 -10.84
N ALA A 69 -13.20 -12.01 -9.73
CA ALA A 69 -13.82 -11.50 -8.51
C ALA A 69 -13.05 -10.30 -7.92
N LEU A 70 -11.71 -10.39 -7.85
CA LEU A 70 -10.85 -9.31 -7.37
C LEU A 70 -10.99 -8.03 -8.21
N LEU A 71 -11.01 -8.18 -9.54
CA LEU A 71 -11.26 -7.04 -10.42
C LEU A 71 -12.65 -6.43 -10.19
N GLY A 72 -13.64 -7.22 -9.79
CA GLY A 72 -14.98 -6.75 -9.44
C GLY A 72 -14.99 -5.89 -8.20
N GLY A 73 -14.33 -6.36 -7.14
CA GLY A 73 -14.14 -5.57 -5.92
C GLY A 73 -13.42 -4.25 -6.21
N ALA A 74 -12.43 -4.24 -7.13
CA ALA A 74 -11.77 -3.01 -7.54
C ALA A 74 -12.73 -2.02 -8.23
N GLN A 75 -13.65 -2.50 -9.08
CA GLN A 75 -14.69 -1.65 -9.69
C GLN A 75 -15.64 -1.08 -8.63
N GLU A 76 -16.08 -1.89 -7.67
CA GLU A 76 -16.98 -1.45 -6.58
C GLU A 76 -16.34 -0.34 -5.74
N ILE A 77 -15.03 -0.44 -5.47
CA ILE A 77 -14.28 0.60 -4.74
C ILE A 77 -14.24 1.90 -5.55
N VAL A 78 -13.91 1.82 -6.85
CA VAL A 78 -13.83 3.00 -7.73
C VAL A 78 -15.21 3.65 -7.88
N ASP A 79 -16.27 2.86 -8.10
CA ASP A 79 -17.64 3.35 -8.19
C ASP A 79 -18.12 3.98 -6.88
N GLY A 80 -17.84 3.34 -5.74
CA GLY A 80 -18.17 3.87 -4.41
C GLY A 80 -17.48 5.21 -4.11
N TYR A 81 -16.21 5.34 -4.49
CA TYR A 81 -15.47 6.59 -4.36
C TYR A 81 -16.07 7.71 -5.22
N CYS A 82 -16.41 7.42 -6.47
CA CYS A 82 -17.06 8.39 -7.35
C CYS A 82 -18.45 8.78 -6.87
N HIS A 83 -19.23 7.85 -6.32
CA HIS A 83 -20.53 8.14 -5.74
C HIS A 83 -20.42 9.07 -4.52
N HIS A 84 -19.42 8.88 -3.66
CA HIS A 84 -19.19 9.70 -2.47
C HIS A 84 -18.72 11.13 -2.79
N LEU A 85 -17.92 11.31 -3.85
CA LEU A 85 -17.36 12.63 -4.20
C LEU A 85 -18.17 13.41 -5.22
N ALA A 86 -18.79 12.74 -6.20
CA ALA A 86 -19.51 13.39 -7.29
C ALA A 86 -21.04 13.34 -7.13
N GLY A 87 -21.55 12.62 -6.12
CA GLY A 87 -23.00 12.43 -5.92
C GLY A 87 -23.67 11.54 -6.98
N HIS A 88 -22.90 10.98 -7.93
CA HIS A 88 -23.37 10.04 -8.93
C HIS A 88 -22.26 9.04 -9.30
N GLY A 89 -22.64 7.80 -9.69
CA GLY A 89 -21.69 6.77 -10.11
C GLY A 89 -21.01 7.11 -11.45
N ILE A 90 -19.90 6.41 -11.78
CA ILE A 90 -19.22 6.59 -13.07
C ILE A 90 -20.14 6.23 -14.26
N GLY A 91 -21.14 5.38 -14.04
CA GLY A 91 -22.10 4.94 -15.05
C GLY A 91 -23.27 5.87 -15.36
N GLU A 92 -23.54 6.91 -14.55
CA GLU A 92 -24.70 7.80 -14.75
C GLU A 92 -24.31 9.12 -15.44
N GLY A 93 -23.98 9.01 -16.72
CA GLY A 93 -23.85 10.17 -17.61
C GLY A 93 -25.19 10.53 -18.25
N GLY A 94 -26.07 11.21 -17.52
CA GLY A 94 -27.21 11.97 -18.08
C GLY A 94 -26.91 13.48 -18.09
N PRO A 95 -27.44 14.27 -19.03
CA PRO A 95 -27.06 15.68 -19.20
C PRO A 95 -27.46 16.53 -17.98
N PRO A 96 -26.75 17.65 -17.72
CA PRO A 96 -26.90 18.39 -16.47
C PRO A 96 -28.27 19.08 -16.44
N VAL A 97 -29.12 18.68 -15.51
CA VAL A 97 -30.31 19.47 -15.18
C VAL A 97 -29.85 20.68 -14.38
N SER A 98 -29.87 21.84 -15.03
CA SER A 98 -29.79 23.14 -14.37
C SER A 98 -30.87 23.26 -13.30
N VAL A 99 -30.48 23.61 -12.08
CA VAL A 99 -31.41 24.17 -11.11
C VAL A 99 -30.76 25.39 -10.47
N SER A 100 -31.29 26.56 -10.81
CA SER A 100 -30.99 27.85 -10.19
C SER A 100 -31.52 27.92 -8.75
N PRO A 101 -31.00 28.82 -7.90
CA PRO A 101 -31.30 28.84 -6.47
C PRO A 101 -32.63 29.53 -6.21
N SER A 102 -33.41 29.00 -5.26
CA SER A 102 -34.58 29.67 -4.71
C SER A 102 -34.35 29.93 -3.22
N THR A 103 -34.57 31.18 -2.85
CA THR A 103 -34.46 31.80 -1.53
C THR A 103 -35.57 31.38 -0.56
N ASP A 104 -35.26 31.59 0.72
CA ASP A 104 -36.11 31.62 1.93
C ASP A 104 -36.65 30.27 2.48
N ASP A 105 -36.21 29.91 3.69
CA ASP A 105 -36.99 30.24 4.89
C ASP A 105 -36.17 30.05 6.18
N THR A 106 -36.40 30.95 7.12
CA THR A 106 -35.78 31.04 8.44
C THR A 106 -36.47 30.07 9.40
N THR A 107 -35.73 29.17 10.05
CA THR A 107 -36.09 28.67 11.39
C THR A 107 -34.85 28.25 12.18
N THR A 108 -34.65 28.98 13.27
CA THR A 108 -33.65 28.84 14.34
C THR A 108 -33.55 27.42 14.91
N ARG A 109 -32.33 26.86 14.97
CA ARG A 109 -31.95 25.72 15.85
C ARG A 109 -30.50 25.94 16.36
N PRO A 110 -30.20 25.67 17.65
CA PRO A 110 -28.98 26.16 18.31
C PRO A 110 -27.70 25.44 17.84
N PRO A 111 -26.51 26.02 18.06
CA PRO A 111 -25.27 25.50 17.49
C PRO A 111 -24.82 24.24 18.25
N PRO A 112 -24.47 23.13 17.59
CA PRO A 112 -23.63 22.13 18.21
C PRO A 112 -22.17 22.59 18.17
N ALA A 113 -21.49 22.33 19.28
CA ALA A 113 -20.15 22.76 19.60
C ALA A 113 -19.12 22.46 18.50
N THR A 114 -18.21 23.42 18.30
CA THR A 114 -16.92 23.27 17.65
C THR A 114 -16.08 22.22 18.36
N GLY A 115 -16.18 20.97 17.91
CA GLY A 115 -15.08 20.01 18.01
C GLY A 115 -14.21 20.13 16.76
N PRO A 116 -12.88 19.93 16.85
CA PRO A 116 -12.06 19.78 15.64
C PRO A 116 -12.61 18.60 14.80
N PRO A 117 -12.59 18.69 13.46
CA PRO A 117 -13.01 17.58 12.62
C PRO A 117 -12.16 16.35 12.96
N PRO A 118 -12.76 15.14 13.04
CA PRO A 118 -11.97 13.93 13.14
C PRO A 118 -11.09 13.82 11.89
N THR A 119 -9.80 13.55 12.10
CA THR A 119 -8.81 13.32 11.06
C THR A 119 -9.31 12.23 10.10
N ALA A 120 -9.58 12.61 8.86
CA ALA A 120 -9.82 11.66 7.78
C ALA A 120 -8.58 10.78 7.56
N ASP A 121 -8.82 9.51 7.26
CA ASP A 121 -7.88 8.51 6.73
C ASP A 121 -6.98 7.74 7.71
N GLU A 122 -7.53 7.13 8.76
CA GLU A 122 -6.85 6.05 9.51
C GLU A 122 -7.22 4.62 9.05
N HIS A 123 -8.15 4.45 8.09
CA HIS A 123 -8.69 3.14 7.71
C HIS A 123 -8.64 2.81 6.21
N THR A 124 -7.86 3.52 5.40
CA THR A 124 -7.62 3.14 3.99
C THR A 124 -6.51 2.09 3.93
N ASP A 125 -6.75 0.97 3.24
CA ASP A 125 -5.76 -0.08 2.98
C ASP A 125 -4.42 0.56 2.54
N PRO A 126 -3.29 0.27 3.20
CA PRO A 126 -1.97 0.77 2.81
C PRO A 126 -1.65 0.59 1.33
N GLN A 127 -2.08 -0.52 0.71
CA GLN A 127 -1.84 -0.75 -0.72
C GLN A 127 -2.54 0.30 -1.60
N ILE A 128 -3.73 0.75 -1.19
CA ILE A 128 -4.48 1.81 -1.86
C ILE A 128 -3.84 3.16 -1.55
N ARG A 129 -3.51 3.39 -0.27
CA ARG A 129 -2.94 4.66 0.19
C ARG A 129 -1.61 5.00 -0.48
N TYR A 130 -0.77 4.00 -0.76
CA TYR A 130 0.56 4.17 -1.35
C TYR A 130 0.65 3.63 -2.79
N ALA A 131 -0.48 3.55 -3.50
CA ALA A 131 -0.53 2.92 -4.82
C ALA A 131 0.42 3.58 -5.84
N GLU A 132 0.55 4.90 -5.79
CA GLU A 132 1.44 5.65 -6.68
C GLU A 132 2.92 5.35 -6.39
N GLU A 133 3.31 5.37 -5.11
CA GLU A 133 4.66 5.03 -4.67
C GLU A 133 5.01 3.59 -5.03
N ILE A 134 4.11 2.65 -4.76
CA ILE A 134 4.28 1.23 -5.08
C ILE A 134 4.45 1.03 -6.58
N ALA A 135 3.63 1.69 -7.41
CA ALA A 135 3.74 1.59 -8.86
C ALA A 135 5.07 2.16 -9.36
N GLU A 136 5.54 3.26 -8.78
CA GLU A 136 6.82 3.85 -9.13
C GLU A 136 8.01 2.99 -8.71
N LEU A 137 7.98 2.42 -7.50
CA LEU A 137 8.98 1.48 -7.03
C LEU A 137 9.09 0.27 -7.99
N ARG A 138 7.97 -0.28 -8.43
CA ARG A 138 7.94 -1.37 -9.43
C ARG A 138 8.53 -0.95 -10.77
N ARG A 139 8.18 0.24 -11.28
CA ARG A 139 8.76 0.78 -12.53
C ARG A 139 10.28 0.93 -12.44
N ARG A 140 10.81 1.25 -11.25
CA ARG A 140 12.24 1.36 -10.96
C ARG A 140 12.93 0.01 -10.72
N GLY A 141 12.18 -1.11 -10.77
CA GLY A 141 12.70 -2.47 -10.56
C GLY A 141 12.91 -2.85 -9.09
N ALA A 142 12.42 -2.04 -8.14
CA ALA A 142 12.53 -2.35 -6.72
C ALA A 142 11.66 -3.57 -6.38
N ALA A 143 12.16 -4.41 -5.47
CA ALA A 143 11.49 -5.64 -5.04
C ALA A 143 10.36 -5.38 -4.03
N VAL A 144 9.45 -4.44 -4.35
CA VAL A 144 8.33 -4.07 -3.49
C VAL A 144 7.19 -5.10 -3.56
N LYS A 145 6.68 -5.50 -2.39
CA LYS A 145 5.51 -6.37 -2.24
C LYS A 145 4.30 -5.52 -1.83
N PRO A 146 3.38 -5.15 -2.75
CA PRO A 146 2.32 -4.18 -2.46
C PRO A 146 1.46 -4.55 -1.25
N HIS A 147 1.09 -5.83 -1.13
CA HIS A 147 0.25 -6.33 -0.05
C HIS A 147 0.93 -6.26 1.33
N ASP A 148 2.27 -6.19 1.35
CA ASP A 148 3.04 -6.08 2.58
C ASP A 148 3.38 -4.63 2.92
N VAL A 149 3.22 -3.66 2.01
CA VAL A 149 3.56 -2.27 2.31
C VAL A 149 2.70 -1.75 3.44
N VAL A 150 3.33 -1.27 4.51
CA VAL A 150 2.62 -0.67 5.65
C VAL A 150 2.69 0.86 5.56
N ARG A 151 3.81 1.39 5.04
CA ARG A 151 4.00 2.83 4.81
C ARG A 151 5.02 3.08 3.72
N ALA A 152 4.72 4.02 2.84
CA ALA A 152 5.68 4.57 1.89
C ALA A 152 5.61 6.11 1.95
N GLU A 153 6.75 6.77 1.75
CA GLU A 153 6.81 8.22 1.69
C GLU A 153 7.81 8.67 0.64
N ARG A 154 7.41 9.69 -0.12
CA ARG A 154 8.33 10.43 -0.97
C ARG A 154 9.15 11.41 -0.13
N LEU A 155 10.46 11.41 -0.38
CA LEU A 155 11.41 12.36 0.17
C LEU A 155 11.55 13.57 -0.77
N ASP A 156 12.08 14.67 -0.25
CA ASP A 156 12.21 15.93 -0.99
C ASP A 156 13.11 15.82 -2.23
N ASP A 157 14.01 14.83 -2.26
CA ASP A 157 14.88 14.52 -3.40
C ASP A 157 14.27 13.55 -4.43
N GLY A 158 12.99 13.20 -4.26
CA GLY A 158 12.25 12.32 -5.18
C GLY A 158 12.52 10.82 -4.99
N ARG A 159 13.30 10.42 -3.97
CA ARG A 159 13.38 9.02 -3.54
C ARG A 159 12.13 8.63 -2.77
N ILE A 160 11.82 7.35 -2.78
CA ILE A 160 10.69 6.78 -2.02
C ILE A 160 11.28 5.87 -0.96
N THR A 161 11.04 6.19 0.31
CA THR A 161 11.37 5.30 1.43
C THR A 161 10.11 4.54 1.82
N TRP A 162 10.22 3.24 2.07
CA TRP A 162 9.06 2.44 2.47
C TRP A 162 9.42 1.37 3.48
N ILE A 163 8.39 0.83 4.12
CA ILE A 163 8.49 -0.31 5.01
C ILE A 163 7.37 -1.30 4.68
N GLU A 164 7.77 -2.56 4.61
CA GLU A 164 6.86 -3.69 4.46
C GLU A 164 6.71 -4.42 5.79
N ARG A 165 5.60 -5.15 5.92
CA ARG A 165 5.48 -6.29 6.81
C ARG A 165 6.65 -7.24 6.52
N GLY A 166 7.07 -7.97 7.53
CA GLY A 166 8.20 -8.86 7.36
C GLY A 166 8.10 -10.01 8.32
N ASP A 167 9.24 -10.38 8.88
CA ASP A 167 9.39 -11.54 9.73
C ASP A 167 10.38 -11.21 10.86
N GLU A 168 10.91 -12.24 11.50
CA GLU A 168 11.90 -12.08 12.55
C GLU A 168 13.27 -11.58 12.05
N ASP A 169 13.54 -11.68 10.75
CA ASP A 169 14.81 -11.33 10.12
C ASP A 169 14.81 -9.92 9.51
N GLY A 170 13.64 -9.36 9.19
CA GLY A 170 13.56 -7.98 8.72
C GLY A 170 12.14 -7.43 8.55
N GLY A 171 12.05 -6.13 8.27
CA GLY A 171 10.79 -5.41 8.06
C GLY A 171 10.17 -4.89 9.36
N LEU A 172 8.89 -4.54 9.32
CA LEU A 172 8.21 -3.94 10.47
C LEU A 172 8.13 -4.91 11.67
N ASP A 173 7.92 -6.20 11.43
CA ASP A 173 7.76 -7.19 12.50
C ASP A 173 9.07 -7.40 13.28
N HIS A 174 10.23 -7.39 12.61
CA HIS A 174 11.54 -7.37 13.25
C HIS A 174 11.72 -6.12 14.13
N ILE A 175 11.35 -4.94 13.60
CA ILE A 175 11.48 -3.65 14.31
C ILE A 175 10.54 -3.58 15.52
N LEU A 176 9.37 -4.21 15.42
CA LEU A 176 8.37 -4.30 16.48
C LEU A 176 8.48 -5.59 17.30
N SER A 177 9.61 -6.30 17.21
CA SER A 177 9.86 -7.46 18.08
C SER A 177 9.85 -7.04 19.56
N PRO A 178 9.45 -7.91 20.50
CA PRO A 178 9.34 -7.55 21.93
C PRO A 178 10.64 -6.98 22.51
N LYS A 179 11.80 -7.45 22.04
CA LYS A 179 13.10 -6.92 22.43
C LYS A 179 13.30 -5.49 21.93
N ARG A 180 13.01 -5.21 20.66
CA ARG A 180 13.19 -3.89 20.06
C ARG A 180 12.24 -2.87 20.65
N ILE A 181 10.99 -3.24 20.90
CA ILE A 181 10.04 -2.39 21.61
C ILE A 181 10.60 -1.96 22.96
N ARG A 182 11.10 -2.91 23.78
CA ARG A 182 11.73 -2.57 25.07
C ARG A 182 12.93 -1.64 24.93
N ASP A 183 13.76 -1.83 23.90
CA ASP A 183 14.90 -0.93 23.63
C ASP A 183 14.39 0.51 23.37
N PHE A 184 13.35 0.67 22.54
CA PHE A 184 12.75 1.98 22.21
C PHE A 184 12.03 2.62 23.40
N GLU A 185 11.27 1.84 24.17
CA GLU A 185 10.61 2.29 25.39
C GLU A 185 11.63 2.77 26.43
N GLY A 186 12.79 2.08 26.52
CA GLY A 186 13.90 2.50 27.38
C GLY A 186 14.47 3.88 27.05
N VAL A 187 14.25 4.38 25.83
CA VAL A 187 14.56 5.76 25.41
C VAL A 187 13.31 6.64 25.23
N ARG A 188 12.20 6.25 25.86
CA ARG A 188 10.91 6.96 25.89
C ARG A 188 10.22 7.13 24.53
N ILE A 189 10.41 6.17 23.63
CA ILE A 189 9.66 6.09 22.38
C ILE A 189 8.67 4.94 22.50
N PRO A 190 7.36 5.21 22.61
CA PRO A 190 6.37 4.14 22.69
C PRO A 190 6.19 3.47 21.33
N ARG A 191 5.67 2.22 21.34
CA ARG A 191 5.55 1.35 20.17
C ARG A 191 4.95 2.06 18.95
N GLU A 192 3.85 2.76 19.14
CA GLU A 192 3.08 3.46 18.12
C GLU A 192 3.84 4.64 17.48
N LYS A 193 4.87 5.16 18.15
CA LYS A 193 5.71 6.25 17.63
C LYS A 193 7.01 5.76 16.97
N ILE A 194 7.30 4.46 17.01
CA ILE A 194 8.52 3.92 16.40
C ILE A 194 8.52 4.19 14.90
N GLN A 195 7.44 3.83 14.18
CA GLN A 195 7.39 4.01 12.72
C GLN A 195 7.50 5.49 12.33
N ASP A 196 6.73 6.37 12.98
CA ASP A 196 6.82 7.81 12.77
C ASP A 196 8.25 8.35 12.95
N LEU A 197 8.93 7.93 14.02
CA LEU A 197 10.32 8.31 14.27
C LEU A 197 11.25 7.89 13.13
N LEU A 198 11.07 6.69 12.54
CA LEU A 198 11.92 6.23 11.44
C LEU A 198 11.79 7.14 10.21
N PHE A 199 10.57 7.47 9.82
CA PHE A 199 10.31 8.33 8.66
C PHE A 199 10.77 9.75 8.91
N VAL A 200 10.53 10.30 10.11
CA VAL A 200 11.05 11.62 10.50
C VAL A 200 12.57 11.65 10.52
N ALA A 201 13.21 10.59 11.00
CA ALA A 201 14.67 10.48 11.04
C ALA A 201 15.29 10.40 9.63
N ILE A 202 14.67 9.68 8.70
CA ILE A 202 15.14 9.60 7.31
C ILE A 202 14.92 10.93 6.57
N ARG A 203 13.76 11.58 6.76
CA ARG A 203 13.42 12.83 6.08
C ARG A 203 14.21 14.02 6.61
N ASN A 204 14.24 14.19 7.93
CA ASN A 204 14.72 15.41 8.59
C ASN A 204 15.99 15.21 9.41
N GLY A 205 16.41 13.95 9.62
CA GLY A 205 17.52 13.65 10.49
C GLY A 205 18.88 13.88 9.81
N THR A 206 19.87 14.20 10.63
CA THR A 206 21.27 14.29 10.18
C THR A 206 22.00 12.99 10.50
N VAL A 207 22.73 12.43 9.55
CA VAL A 207 23.60 11.27 9.81
C VAL A 207 24.79 11.71 10.66
N VAL A 208 24.86 11.21 11.90
CA VAL A 208 25.90 11.57 12.89
C VAL A 208 26.98 10.50 13.05
N GLY A 209 26.80 9.35 12.41
CA GLY A 209 27.75 8.24 12.43
C GLY A 209 27.10 6.92 12.02
N HIS A 210 27.77 5.82 12.33
CA HIS A 210 27.36 4.48 11.94
C HIS A 210 27.51 3.48 13.09
N CYS A 211 26.59 2.52 13.17
CA CYS A 211 26.57 1.38 14.10
C CYS A 211 26.75 0.05 13.35
N GLY A 212 27.18 -1.00 14.05
CA GLY A 212 27.37 -2.33 13.45
C GLY A 212 28.47 -2.33 12.38
N THR A 213 28.17 -2.86 11.19
CA THR A 213 29.07 -2.84 10.03
C THR A 213 29.08 -1.47 9.36
N ASP A 214 27.91 -0.90 9.10
CA ASP A 214 27.72 0.30 8.27
C ASP A 214 26.34 0.97 8.44
N ARG A 215 25.53 0.58 9.43
CA ARG A 215 24.17 1.11 9.59
C ARG A 215 24.22 2.60 9.97
N PRO A 216 23.66 3.53 9.17
CA PRO A 216 23.66 4.95 9.50
C PRO A 216 22.84 5.24 10.76
N VAL A 217 23.35 6.16 11.58
CA VAL A 217 22.71 6.68 12.77
C VAL A 217 22.23 8.10 12.49
N TYR A 218 20.92 8.27 12.45
CA TYR A 218 20.27 9.55 12.28
C TYR A 218 20.07 10.19 13.65
N GLU A 219 20.35 11.49 13.74
CA GLU A 219 19.95 12.33 14.86
C GLU A 219 18.86 13.28 14.41
N VAL A 220 17.76 13.33 15.15
CA VAL A 220 16.59 14.14 14.82
C VAL A 220 15.91 14.63 16.10
N GLU A 221 15.27 15.79 16.02
CA GLU A 221 14.40 16.27 17.08
C GLU A 221 13.02 15.60 16.94
N TYR A 222 12.60 14.85 17.96
CA TYR A 222 11.35 14.11 17.92
C TYR A 222 10.76 13.98 19.32
N LEU A 223 9.47 14.35 19.47
CA LEU A 223 8.78 14.49 20.76
C LEU A 223 9.53 15.43 21.73
N GLY A 224 10.04 16.56 21.22
CA GLY A 224 10.72 17.59 22.03
C GLY A 224 12.10 17.21 22.55
N GLU A 225 12.65 16.07 22.15
CA GLU A 225 14.00 15.62 22.53
C GLU A 225 14.83 15.28 21.29
N ARG A 226 16.15 15.49 21.39
CA ARG A 226 17.10 14.99 20.38
C ARG A 226 17.24 13.48 20.53
N ARG A 227 16.70 12.73 19.56
CA ARG A 227 16.75 11.27 19.47
C ARG A 227 17.85 10.83 18.52
N ARG A 228 18.41 9.64 18.75
CA ARG A 228 19.25 8.94 17.78
C ARG A 228 18.66 7.57 17.48
N VAL A 229 18.57 7.26 16.20
CA VAL A 229 18.07 5.97 15.72
C VAL A 229 18.99 5.48 14.61
N ALA A 230 19.43 4.23 14.73
CA ALA A 230 20.13 3.55 13.64
C ALA A 230 19.08 2.89 12.76
N VAL A 231 19.10 3.16 11.46
CA VAL A 231 18.12 2.63 10.50
C VAL A 231 18.85 1.89 9.39
N SER A 232 18.44 0.65 9.15
CA SER A 232 18.89 -0.17 8.02
C SER A 232 17.94 0.01 6.86
N THR A 233 18.50 0.39 5.72
CA THR A 233 17.80 0.43 4.45
C THR A 233 18.52 -0.41 3.41
N THR A 234 17.79 -0.95 2.45
CA THR A 234 18.40 -1.45 1.20
C THR A 234 18.92 -0.27 0.36
N SER A 235 19.64 -0.55 -0.74
CA SER A 235 20.02 0.47 -1.72
C SER A 235 18.82 1.19 -2.35
N GLU A 236 17.67 0.54 -2.32
CA GLU A 236 16.41 1.04 -2.87
C GLU A 236 15.62 1.89 -1.87
N TRP A 237 16.05 1.99 -0.60
CA TRP A 237 15.37 2.71 0.50
C TRP A 237 14.23 1.95 1.19
N LYS A 238 14.19 0.62 1.06
CA LYS A 238 13.35 -0.23 1.92
C LYS A 238 13.93 -0.29 3.33
N ILE A 239 13.16 0.13 4.33
CA ILE A 239 13.51 -0.04 5.74
C ILE A 239 13.30 -1.51 6.13
N TYR A 240 14.33 -2.16 6.67
CA TYR A 240 14.22 -3.55 7.13
C TYR A 240 14.67 -3.74 8.58
N GLY A 241 15.22 -2.71 9.24
CA GLY A 241 15.56 -2.81 10.64
C GLY A 241 15.89 -1.46 11.27
N ALA A 242 15.68 -1.35 12.58
CA ALA A 242 15.99 -0.16 13.33
C ALA A 242 16.28 -0.48 14.80
N ASN A 243 17.03 0.39 15.45
CA ASN A 243 17.22 0.35 16.90
C ASN A 243 17.52 1.75 17.43
N PRO A 244 17.09 2.09 18.66
CA PRO A 244 17.51 3.32 19.28
C PRO A 244 19.01 3.27 19.55
N VAL A 245 19.64 4.44 19.57
CA VAL A 245 21.04 4.60 19.94
C VAL A 245 21.11 5.60 21.09
N SER A 246 21.70 5.18 22.21
CA SER A 246 21.90 6.11 23.32
C SER A 246 22.86 7.22 22.90
N ARG A 247 22.60 8.46 23.29
CA ARG A 247 23.54 9.58 23.03
C ARG A 247 24.90 9.39 23.69
N LYS A 248 24.98 8.55 24.74
CA LYS A 248 26.22 8.17 25.42
C LYS A 248 27.00 7.08 24.66
N GLN A 249 26.35 6.36 23.75
CA GLN A 249 26.98 5.30 22.99
C GLN A 249 27.96 5.88 21.97
N LYS A 250 29.17 5.32 21.92
CA LYS A 250 30.15 5.68 20.90
C LYS A 250 29.66 5.17 19.54
N ILE A 251 29.59 6.08 18.57
CA ILE A 251 29.27 5.79 17.17
C ILE A 251 30.48 6.09 16.30
N ARG A 252 30.66 5.33 15.22
CA ARG A 252 31.78 5.54 14.29
C ARG A 252 31.43 6.68 13.34
N ARG A 253 32.27 7.71 13.26
CA ARG A 253 31.99 8.91 12.44
C ARG A 253 32.22 8.69 10.94
N ALA A 254 33.06 7.73 10.56
CA ALA A 254 33.36 7.39 9.17
C ALA A 254 33.05 5.91 8.87
N LEU A 255 32.63 5.63 7.65
CA LEU A 255 32.57 4.27 7.10
C LEU A 255 34.00 3.72 6.95
N HIS A 256 34.20 2.41 7.14
CA HIS A 256 35.45 1.78 6.70
C HIS A 256 35.52 1.94 5.18
N ARG A 257 36.45 2.75 4.67
CA ARG A 257 36.96 2.53 3.32
C ARG A 257 37.74 1.22 3.38
N LYS A 258 37.16 0.15 2.84
CA LYS A 258 37.94 -0.99 2.38
C LYS A 258 38.55 -0.63 1.03
#